data_AF-A0A535P176-F1
#
_entry.id   AF-A0A535P176-F1
#
_cell.length_a   1.000
_cell.length_b   1.000
_cell.length_c   1.000
_cell.angle_alpha   90.00
_cell.angle_beta   90.00
_cell.angle_gamma   90.00
#
_symmetry.space_group_name_H-M   'P 1'
#
loop_
_entity.id
_entity.type
_entity.pdbx_description
1 polymer ?
#
loop_
_entity_poly.entity_id
_entity_poly.type
_entity_poly.pdbx_seq_one_letter_code
_entity_poly.pdbx_strand_id
1 'polypeptide(L)'
;MHEKSILTLEYPKIMAKVAKEAAFSASKELVLELQPTPDLQEARRRLAYTTEASQLIDQFPDAGVGSAHDIRALLVRAAREGVLSPRDLLEVLTTAQSAIYVGRLLDKLDAEAFPLLHSLGADIPQRPHIVRRIEETISEEGEVLDTASPTLRKLRFDIRGANQRLQDRLRTLVNEFGNALQEHIITIRNDRYVVPVKAENRGQVRGIVHDQSSSGATVFIEPMVVVELNNRLRQLQIEERQEIERILRVLSLEIGHEAEALKAAVELLAEFDLHLAKARYGRMTGSTEPRLNDAGRINLHDARHPLLTGKVVPISFHLGGEFFMVVITGPNTGGKTVALKTVGLLTLMAQAGLHIPAEEFSEVAVFEDVFADIGDEQSIEQSLSTFSSHLSRIIEILRSIEAAKESGTPDIRGRLSETLAGKNAHQQPRVLVLLDELGAGTDPSEGSALARAILTFLLERHVTTVATTHYSELKAFAHEQPGVVNASVEFDIETLSPTYRLSIGLPGRSNAR
;
A
#
# COMPACT_ATOMS: atom_id res chain seq x y z
N MET A 1 -17.71 3.35 10.61
CA MET A 1 -17.17 2.01 10.26
C MET A 1 -16.63 1.30 11.48
N HIS A 2 -17.16 0.12 11.79
CA HIS A 2 -16.79 -0.66 12.97
C HIS A 2 -15.58 -1.57 12.72
N GLU A 3 -14.47 -1.36 13.44
CA GLU A 3 -13.17 -2.05 13.24
C GLU A 3 -13.28 -3.59 13.26
N LYS A 4 -13.97 -4.16 14.27
CA LYS A 4 -14.18 -5.62 14.33
C LYS A 4 -14.86 -6.17 13.07
N SER A 5 -15.82 -5.45 12.47
CA SER A 5 -16.51 -5.90 11.26
C SER A 5 -15.58 -5.92 10.05
N ILE A 6 -14.71 -4.91 9.92
CA ILE A 6 -13.69 -4.84 8.87
C ILE A 6 -12.77 -6.05 8.96
N LEU A 7 -12.37 -6.45 10.17
CA LEU A 7 -11.56 -7.65 10.42
C LEU A 7 -12.34 -8.94 10.09
N THR A 8 -13.58 -9.07 10.57
CA THR A 8 -14.45 -10.23 10.32
C THR A 8 -14.73 -10.46 8.83
N LEU A 9 -14.87 -9.38 8.06
CA LEU A 9 -15.04 -9.40 6.61
C LEU A 9 -13.72 -9.54 5.84
N GLU A 10 -12.58 -9.62 6.55
CA GLU A 10 -11.26 -9.89 5.99
C GLU A 10 -10.75 -8.80 5.03
N TYR A 11 -11.27 -7.58 5.15
CA TYR A 11 -10.86 -6.43 4.32
C TYR A 11 -9.35 -6.14 4.35
N PRO A 12 -8.63 -6.23 5.50
CA PRO A 12 -7.18 -6.04 5.52
C PRO A 12 -6.41 -7.06 4.67
N LYS A 13 -6.96 -8.26 4.44
CA LYS A 13 -6.35 -9.24 3.52
C LYS A 13 -6.45 -8.79 2.07
N ILE A 14 -7.50 -8.03 1.71
CA ILE A 14 -7.63 -7.39 0.38
C ILE A 14 -6.62 -6.26 0.25
N MET A 15 -6.53 -5.36 1.23
CA MET A 15 -5.53 -4.27 1.19
C MET A 15 -4.10 -4.80 1.11
N ALA A 16 -3.78 -5.90 1.83
CA ALA A 16 -2.49 -6.57 1.71
C ALA A 16 -2.23 -7.17 0.32
N LYS A 17 -3.27 -7.55 -0.43
CA LYS A 17 -3.13 -7.98 -1.84
C LYS A 17 -2.92 -6.78 -2.76
N VAL A 18 -3.69 -5.69 -2.58
CA VAL A 18 -3.52 -4.45 -3.36
C VAL A 18 -2.14 -3.84 -3.13
N ALA A 19 -1.60 -3.89 -1.91
CA ALA A 19 -0.28 -3.35 -1.58
C ALA A 19 0.87 -4.08 -2.30
N LYS A 20 0.64 -5.31 -2.78
CA LYS A 20 1.61 -6.03 -3.62
C LYS A 20 1.69 -5.47 -5.04
N GLU A 21 0.63 -4.81 -5.49
CA GLU A 21 0.55 -4.16 -6.80
C GLU A 21 1.12 -2.73 -6.81
N ALA A 22 1.42 -2.18 -5.62
CA ALA A 22 2.03 -0.85 -5.45
C ALA A 22 3.56 -0.90 -5.66
N ALA A 23 4.09 0.11 -6.34
CA ALA A 23 5.46 0.14 -6.83
C ALA A 23 6.51 0.43 -5.74
N PHE A 24 6.20 1.26 -4.74
CA PHE A 24 7.17 1.69 -3.73
C PHE A 24 6.54 1.89 -2.34
N SER A 25 7.35 2.17 -1.31
CA SER A 25 6.90 2.11 0.10
C SER A 25 5.83 3.14 0.45
N ALA A 26 5.88 4.35 -0.12
CA ALA A 26 4.90 5.40 0.18
C ALA A 26 3.49 5.04 -0.31
N SER A 27 3.34 4.47 -1.52
CA SER A 27 2.04 4.02 -2.01
C SER A 27 1.54 2.76 -1.27
N LYS A 28 2.45 1.87 -0.84
CA LYS A 28 2.09 0.73 0.02
C LYS A 28 1.51 1.17 1.36
N GLU A 29 2.08 2.19 1.98
CA GLU A 29 1.54 2.82 3.19
C GLU A 29 0.11 3.31 2.95
N LEU A 30 -0.12 4.10 1.89
CA LEU A 30 -1.46 4.60 1.55
C LEU A 30 -2.48 3.49 1.30
N VAL A 31 -2.09 2.40 0.63
CA VAL A 31 -2.98 1.24 0.40
C VAL A 31 -3.37 0.58 1.72
N LEU A 32 -2.41 0.37 2.62
CA LEU A 32 -2.66 -0.32 3.89
C LEU A 32 -3.49 0.53 4.86
N GLU A 33 -3.37 1.86 4.78
CA GLU A 33 -4.15 2.80 5.57
C GLU A 33 -5.55 3.09 4.99
N LEU A 34 -5.81 2.69 3.74
CA LEU A 34 -7.07 2.97 3.04
C LEU A 34 -8.27 2.32 3.75
N GLN A 35 -9.07 3.16 4.41
CA GLN A 35 -10.32 2.76 5.04
C GLN A 35 -11.55 3.01 4.14
N PRO A 36 -12.58 2.15 4.20
CA PRO A 36 -13.87 2.40 3.56
C PRO A 36 -14.49 3.72 4.06
N THR A 37 -14.92 4.59 3.15
CA THR A 37 -15.56 5.86 3.51
C THR A 37 -17.09 5.71 3.64
N PRO A 38 -17.74 6.34 4.64
CA PRO A 38 -19.21 6.40 4.73
C PRO A 38 -19.83 7.48 3.83
N ASP A 39 -19.01 8.33 3.20
CA ASP A 39 -19.47 9.39 2.31
C ASP A 39 -19.59 8.89 0.87
N LEU A 40 -20.80 8.98 0.31
CA LEU A 40 -21.11 8.58 -1.06
C LEU A 40 -20.31 9.36 -2.10
N GLN A 41 -20.09 10.66 -1.90
CA GLN A 41 -19.35 11.47 -2.88
C GLN A 41 -17.87 11.12 -2.89
N GLU A 42 -17.29 10.91 -1.71
CA GLU A 42 -15.90 10.46 -1.61
C GLU A 42 -15.73 9.04 -2.18
N ALA A 43 -16.67 8.12 -1.93
CA ALA A 43 -16.63 6.78 -2.52
C ALA A 43 -16.69 6.83 -4.06
N ARG A 44 -17.58 7.67 -4.62
CA ARG A 44 -17.67 7.91 -6.07
C ARG A 44 -16.38 8.50 -6.64
N ARG A 45 -15.80 9.50 -5.98
CA ARG A 45 -14.52 10.09 -6.38
C ARG A 45 -13.41 9.05 -6.41
N ARG A 46 -13.29 8.23 -5.35
CA ARG A 46 -12.26 7.16 -5.28
C ARG A 46 -12.44 6.07 -6.33
N LEU A 47 -13.69 5.70 -6.67
CA LEU A 47 -13.99 4.77 -7.76
C LEU A 47 -13.63 5.36 -9.11
N ALA A 48 -13.99 6.62 -9.37
CA ALA A 48 -13.69 7.31 -10.62
C ALA A 48 -12.17 7.36 -10.88
N TYR A 49 -11.36 7.64 -9.86
CA TYR A 49 -9.89 7.53 -9.97
C TYR A 49 -9.43 6.12 -10.35
N THR A 50 -10.03 5.07 -9.77
CA THR A 50 -9.70 3.68 -10.12
C THR A 50 -10.11 3.36 -11.57
N THR A 51 -11.25 3.88 -12.02
CA THR A 51 -11.73 3.72 -13.41
C THR A 51 -10.80 4.41 -14.40
N GLU A 52 -10.44 5.68 -14.17
CA GLU A 52 -9.47 6.40 -14.98
C GLU A 52 -8.10 5.70 -14.98
N ALA A 53 -7.63 5.21 -13.82
CA ALA A 53 -6.38 4.45 -13.74
C ALA A 53 -6.45 3.12 -14.49
N SER A 54 -7.60 2.44 -14.48
CA SER A 54 -7.81 1.22 -15.27
C SER A 54 -7.74 1.52 -16.77
N GLN A 55 -8.43 2.57 -17.25
CA GLN A 55 -8.37 3.00 -18.65
C GLN A 55 -6.96 3.45 -19.05
N LEU A 56 -6.23 4.12 -18.14
CA LEU A 56 -4.85 4.54 -18.38
C LEU A 56 -3.94 3.34 -18.65
N ILE A 57 -4.07 2.26 -17.88
CA ILE A 57 -3.27 1.04 -18.09
C ILE A 57 -3.64 0.36 -19.42
N ASP A 58 -4.88 0.49 -19.91
CA ASP A 58 -5.26 -0.05 -21.23
C ASP A 58 -4.59 0.72 -22.36
N GLN A 59 -4.51 2.05 -22.23
CA GLN A 59 -3.88 2.90 -23.23
C GLN A 59 -2.34 2.89 -23.14
N PHE A 60 -1.80 2.79 -21.92
CA PHE A 60 -0.38 2.83 -21.60
C PHE A 60 -0.02 1.71 -20.61
N PRO A 61 0.24 0.48 -21.09
CA PRO A 61 0.54 -0.66 -20.22
C PRO A 61 1.75 -0.46 -19.29
N ASP A 62 2.72 0.37 -19.71
CA ASP A 62 3.92 0.72 -18.95
C ASP A 62 3.71 1.91 -17.98
N ALA A 63 2.48 2.39 -17.81
CA ALA A 63 2.16 3.46 -16.86
C ALA A 63 2.50 3.04 -15.42
N GLY A 64 3.24 3.92 -14.74
CA GLY A 64 3.72 3.71 -13.38
C GLY A 64 4.64 4.84 -12.92
N VAL A 65 5.11 4.73 -11.68
CA VAL A 65 6.04 5.69 -11.07
C VAL A 65 7.52 5.33 -11.29
N GLY A 66 7.81 4.34 -12.14
CA GLY A 66 9.18 3.93 -12.48
C GLY A 66 9.98 3.53 -11.24
N SER A 67 11.18 4.11 -11.09
CA SER A 67 12.11 3.83 -9.98
C SER A 67 11.99 4.84 -8.84
N ALA A 68 10.78 5.31 -8.54
CA ALA A 68 10.57 6.23 -7.42
C ALA A 68 10.88 5.56 -6.07
N HIS A 69 11.52 6.33 -5.18
CA HIS A 69 11.85 5.96 -3.81
C HIS A 69 11.16 6.88 -2.82
N ASP A 70 10.88 6.37 -1.62
CA ASP A 70 10.37 7.18 -0.52
C ASP A 70 11.51 7.97 0.13
N ILE A 71 11.71 9.17 -0.39
CA ILE A 71 12.77 10.08 0.04
C ILE A 71 12.34 11.00 1.21
N ARG A 72 11.15 10.83 1.80
CA ARG A 72 10.64 11.75 2.85
C ARG A 72 11.63 11.93 4.01
N ALA A 73 12.22 10.83 4.47
CA ALA A 73 13.23 10.87 5.53
C ALA A 73 14.52 11.61 5.10
N LEU A 74 14.94 11.43 3.84
CA LEU A 74 16.11 12.12 3.27
C LEU A 74 15.88 13.63 3.19
N LEU A 75 14.68 14.05 2.77
CA LEU A 75 14.28 15.45 2.68
C LEU A 75 14.26 16.12 4.06
N VAL A 76 13.71 15.45 5.09
CA VAL A 76 13.75 15.95 6.47
C VAL A 76 15.18 16.13 6.97
N ARG A 77 16.08 15.19 6.66
CA ARG A 77 17.50 15.27 7.03
C ARG A 77 18.20 16.43 6.31
N ALA A 78 17.98 16.58 5.00
CA ALA A 78 18.55 17.65 4.19
C ALA A 78 18.08 19.05 4.65
N ALA A 79 16.78 19.19 4.95
CA ALA A 79 16.19 20.43 5.48
C ALA A 79 16.76 20.84 6.84
N ARG A 80 17.33 19.90 7.60
CA ARG A 80 18.03 20.13 8.88
C ARG A 80 19.55 20.22 8.70
N GLU A 81 20.00 20.63 7.51
CA GLU A 81 21.41 20.80 7.15
C GLU A 81 22.25 19.50 7.21
N GLY A 82 21.58 18.34 7.23
CA GLY A 82 22.24 17.04 7.15
C GLY A 82 22.77 16.76 5.74
N VAL A 83 23.95 16.14 5.66
CA VAL A 83 24.57 15.79 4.38
C VAL A 83 24.01 14.47 3.86
N LEU A 84 23.55 14.47 2.61
CA LEU A 84 23.13 13.29 1.87
C LEU A 84 24.34 12.59 1.25
N SER A 85 24.35 11.25 1.30
CA SER A 85 25.36 10.45 0.61
C SER A 85 25.08 10.41 -0.91
N PRO A 86 26.05 10.01 -1.76
CA PRO A 86 25.82 9.85 -3.19
C PRO A 86 24.64 8.92 -3.53
N ARG A 87 24.46 7.85 -2.76
CA ARG A 87 23.32 6.94 -2.92
C ARG A 87 21.99 7.63 -2.61
N ASP A 88 21.94 8.39 -1.52
CA ASP A 88 20.73 9.16 -1.16
C ASP A 88 20.37 10.18 -2.27
N LEU A 89 21.39 10.80 -2.88
CA LEU A 89 21.19 11.73 -4.00
C LEU A 89 20.63 11.03 -5.25
N LEU A 90 21.05 9.79 -5.54
CA LEU A 90 20.47 9.00 -6.64
C LEU A 90 19.00 8.62 -6.36
N GLU A 91 18.63 8.35 -5.12
CA GLU A 91 17.23 8.13 -4.74
C GLU A 91 16.41 9.42 -4.95
N VAL A 92 16.95 10.60 -4.59
CA VAL A 92 16.30 11.89 -4.88
C VAL A 92 16.17 12.13 -6.39
N LEU A 93 17.22 11.84 -7.16
CA LEU A 93 17.24 12.00 -8.62
C LEU A 93 16.15 11.16 -9.28
N THR A 94 16.13 9.85 -9.01
CA THR A 94 15.17 8.92 -9.63
C THR A 94 13.73 9.28 -9.28
N THR A 95 13.43 9.66 -8.03
CA THR A 95 12.10 10.13 -7.64
C THR A 95 11.71 11.44 -8.33
N ALA A 96 12.63 12.41 -8.43
CA ALA A 96 12.35 13.67 -9.13
C ALA A 96 12.15 13.49 -10.63
N GLN A 97 12.90 12.57 -11.26
CA GLN A 97 12.68 12.16 -12.65
C GLN A 97 11.31 11.49 -12.82
N SER A 98 10.90 10.61 -11.91
CA SER A 98 9.57 10.00 -11.91
C SER A 98 8.46 11.04 -11.82
N ALA A 99 8.59 12.08 -10.97
CA ALA A 99 7.62 13.17 -10.88
C ALA A 99 7.46 13.90 -12.22
N ILE A 100 8.56 14.20 -12.90
CA ILE A 100 8.54 14.83 -14.24
C ILE A 100 7.91 13.91 -15.28
N TYR A 101 8.26 12.61 -15.25
CA TYR A 101 7.70 11.62 -16.17
C TYR A 101 6.18 11.50 -16.01
N VAL A 102 5.69 11.30 -14.79
CA VAL A 102 4.26 11.16 -14.50
C VAL A 102 3.52 12.45 -14.85
N GLY A 103 4.03 13.62 -14.43
CA GLY A 103 3.42 14.90 -14.79
C GLY A 103 3.26 15.06 -16.31
N ARG A 104 4.27 14.70 -17.11
CA ARG A 104 4.19 14.73 -18.58
C ARG A 104 3.32 13.65 -19.19
N LEU A 105 3.19 12.49 -18.54
CA LEU A 105 2.31 11.43 -18.99
C LEU A 105 0.85 11.89 -18.85
N LEU A 106 0.50 12.45 -17.69
CA LEU A 106 -0.86 12.88 -17.36
C LEU A 106 -1.27 14.14 -18.13
N ASP A 107 -0.35 15.07 -18.37
CA ASP A 107 -0.57 16.26 -19.21
C ASP A 107 -0.90 15.93 -20.69
N LYS A 108 -0.51 14.74 -21.17
CA LYS A 108 -0.85 14.29 -22.54
C LYS A 108 -2.22 13.63 -22.65
N LEU A 109 -2.87 13.34 -21.51
CA LEU A 109 -4.19 12.72 -21.53
C LEU A 109 -5.24 13.73 -21.97
N ASP A 110 -6.30 13.23 -22.59
CA ASP A 110 -7.48 14.04 -22.86
C ASP A 110 -8.16 14.41 -21.52
N ALA A 111 -8.22 15.71 -21.21
CA ALA A 111 -8.76 16.22 -19.96
C ALA A 111 -10.27 15.95 -19.80
N GLU A 112 -11.01 15.71 -20.90
CA GLU A 112 -12.41 15.31 -20.83
C GLU A 112 -12.56 13.82 -20.46
N ALA A 113 -11.67 12.97 -20.94
CA ALA A 113 -11.68 11.53 -20.66
C ALA A 113 -11.04 11.16 -19.31
N PHE A 114 -10.02 11.92 -18.88
CA PHE A 114 -9.26 11.68 -17.64
C PHE A 114 -9.22 12.92 -16.74
N PRO A 115 -10.36 13.51 -16.36
CA PRO A 115 -10.38 14.77 -15.61
C PRO A 115 -9.66 14.69 -14.26
N LEU A 116 -9.76 13.57 -13.55
CA LEU A 116 -9.18 13.42 -12.22
C LEU A 116 -7.67 13.21 -12.27
N LEU A 117 -7.18 12.32 -13.14
CA LEU A 117 -5.76 12.08 -13.34
C LEU A 117 -5.07 13.27 -13.99
N HIS A 118 -5.73 13.97 -14.91
CA HIS A 118 -5.20 15.22 -15.48
C HIS A 118 -5.03 16.29 -14.38
N SER A 119 -6.03 16.46 -13.50
CA SER A 119 -5.91 17.36 -12.35
C SER A 119 -4.77 16.96 -11.41
N LEU A 120 -4.66 15.67 -11.08
CA LEU A 120 -3.59 15.15 -10.23
C LEU A 120 -2.21 15.45 -10.84
N GLY A 121 -2.05 15.22 -12.15
CA GLY A 121 -0.80 15.48 -12.87
C GLY A 121 -0.38 16.94 -12.88
N ALA A 122 -1.35 17.87 -12.96
CA ALA A 122 -1.10 19.30 -12.93
C ALA A 122 -0.54 19.78 -11.58
N ASP A 123 -0.90 19.10 -10.49
CA ASP A 123 -0.45 19.43 -9.14
C ASP A 123 0.93 18.86 -8.81
N ILE A 124 1.45 17.89 -9.59
CA ILE A 124 2.77 17.27 -9.34
C ILE A 124 3.89 18.30 -9.54
N PRO A 125 4.67 18.64 -8.48
CA PRO A 125 5.77 19.58 -8.60
C PRO A 125 6.90 19.03 -9.46
N GLN A 126 7.15 19.67 -10.60
CA GLN A 126 8.28 19.34 -11.48
C GLN A 126 9.52 20.13 -11.02
N ARG A 127 10.59 19.43 -10.60
CA ARG A 127 11.86 20.03 -10.14
C ARG A 127 13.03 19.70 -11.08
N PRO A 128 13.01 20.16 -12.34
CA PRO A 128 14.04 19.84 -13.33
C PRO A 128 15.43 20.40 -12.96
N HIS A 129 15.48 21.48 -12.18
CA HIS A 129 16.74 22.05 -11.73
C HIS A 129 17.47 21.10 -10.76
N ILE A 130 16.76 20.46 -9.82
CA ILE A 130 17.33 19.47 -8.90
C ILE A 130 17.87 18.27 -9.68
N VAL A 131 17.08 17.77 -10.65
CA VAL A 131 17.49 16.67 -11.53
C VAL A 131 18.82 16.99 -12.21
N ARG A 132 18.88 18.13 -12.93
CA ARG A 132 20.12 18.57 -13.60
C ARG A 132 21.27 18.74 -12.62
N ARG A 133 21.03 19.34 -11.45
CA ARG A 133 22.08 19.57 -10.44
C ARG A 133 22.68 18.26 -9.92
N ILE A 134 21.85 17.24 -9.70
CA ILE A 134 22.34 15.93 -9.27
C ILE A 134 23.08 15.23 -10.42
N GLU A 135 22.54 15.23 -11.64
CA GLU A 135 23.18 14.63 -12.84
C GLU A 135 24.54 15.26 -13.17
N GLU A 136 24.71 16.56 -12.95
CA GLU A 136 26.00 17.25 -13.12
C GLU A 136 26.99 16.94 -11.99
N THR A 137 26.53 16.34 -10.89
CA THR A 137 27.32 16.13 -9.66
C THR A 137 27.65 14.66 -9.43
N ILE A 138 26.74 13.73 -9.71
CA ILE A 138 26.81 12.32 -9.35
C ILE A 138 26.62 11.46 -10.61
N SER A 139 27.46 10.44 -10.80
CA SER A 139 27.32 9.44 -11.86
C SER A 139 26.24 8.40 -11.54
N GLU A 140 25.84 7.59 -12.53
CA GLU A 140 24.89 6.50 -12.31
C GLU A 140 25.39 5.47 -11.27
N GLU A 141 26.71 5.31 -11.14
CA GLU A 141 27.37 4.43 -10.16
C GLU A 141 27.49 5.06 -8.76
N GLY A 142 27.08 6.32 -8.58
CA GLY A 142 27.17 7.03 -7.31
C GLY A 142 28.53 7.67 -7.04
N GLU A 143 29.35 7.91 -8.07
CA GLU A 143 30.61 8.64 -7.95
C GLU A 143 30.42 10.13 -8.16
N VAL A 144 31.14 10.97 -7.41
CA VAL A 144 31.13 12.42 -7.65
C VAL A 144 31.91 12.74 -8.92
N LEU A 145 31.29 13.46 -9.86
CA LEU A 145 31.81 13.76 -11.18
C LEU A 145 32.81 14.93 -11.18
N ASP A 146 33.71 14.95 -12.17
CA ASP A 146 34.62 16.10 -12.44
C ASP A 146 33.86 17.38 -12.84
N THR A 147 32.57 17.27 -13.17
CA THR A 147 31.67 18.38 -13.46
C THR A 147 31.11 19.04 -12.21
N ALA A 148 31.14 18.35 -11.06
CA ALA A 148 30.59 18.83 -9.80
C ALA A 148 31.25 20.13 -9.31
N SER A 149 32.56 20.30 -9.54
CA SER A 149 33.24 21.58 -9.33
C SER A 149 34.54 21.71 -10.14
N PRO A 150 34.92 22.94 -10.54
CA PRO A 150 36.23 23.20 -11.15
C PRO A 150 37.41 22.83 -10.24
N THR A 151 37.24 23.01 -8.92
CA THR A 151 38.24 22.69 -7.90
C THR A 151 38.50 21.19 -7.84
N LEU A 152 37.44 20.37 -7.83
CA LEU A 152 37.55 18.91 -7.82
C LEU A 152 38.25 18.40 -9.08
N ARG A 153 37.87 18.93 -10.25
CA ARG A 153 38.52 18.60 -11.53
C ARG A 153 40.03 18.88 -11.49
N LYS A 154 40.42 20.06 -10.95
CA LYS A 154 41.82 20.43 -10.79
C LYS A 154 42.55 19.49 -9.82
N LEU A 155 41.96 19.20 -8.66
CA LEU A 155 42.53 18.28 -7.68
C LEU A 155 42.77 16.89 -8.28
N ARG A 156 41.79 16.33 -9.01
CA ARG A 156 41.93 15.03 -9.69
C ARG A 156 42.99 15.04 -10.79
N PHE A 157 43.12 16.13 -11.53
CA PHE A 157 44.23 16.31 -12.47
C PHE A 157 45.59 16.31 -11.74
N ASP A 158 45.71 17.08 -10.66
CA ASP A 158 46.93 17.17 -9.85
C ASP A 158 47.29 15.83 -9.18
N ILE A 159 46.30 15.08 -8.70
CA ILE A 159 46.46 13.72 -8.14
C ILE A 159 46.99 12.76 -9.20
N ARG A 160 46.37 12.72 -10.39
CA ARG A 160 46.84 11.89 -11.50
C ARG A 160 48.29 12.21 -11.86
N GLY A 161 48.63 13.50 -11.95
CA GLY A 161 49.99 13.95 -12.22
C GLY A 161 50.99 13.60 -11.10
N ALA A 162 50.61 13.79 -9.83
CA ALA A 162 51.45 13.45 -8.68
C ALA A 162 51.68 11.95 -8.56
N ASN A 163 50.64 11.14 -8.77
CA ASN A 163 50.73 9.68 -8.76
C ASN A 163 51.64 9.18 -9.88
N GLN A 164 51.50 9.72 -11.10
CA GLN A 164 52.37 9.33 -12.23
C GLN A 164 53.85 9.62 -11.93
N ARG A 165 54.17 10.83 -11.44
CA ARG A 165 55.55 11.20 -11.06
C ARG A 165 56.12 10.29 -9.97
N LEU A 166 55.30 9.95 -8.97
CA LEU A 166 55.68 9.03 -7.90
C LEU A 166 55.96 7.62 -8.42
N GLN A 167 55.07 7.08 -9.25
CA GLN A 167 55.20 5.77 -9.88
C GLN A 167 56.45 5.68 -10.76
N ASP A 168 56.72 6.68 -11.59
CA ASP A 168 57.90 6.70 -12.46
C ASP A 168 59.20 6.74 -11.64
N ARG A 169 59.21 7.50 -10.54
CA ARG A 169 60.36 7.54 -9.63
C ARG A 169 60.55 6.23 -8.89
N LEU A 170 59.48 5.62 -8.39
CA LEU A 170 59.53 4.32 -7.73
C LEU A 170 59.96 3.20 -8.69
N ARG A 171 59.51 3.19 -9.95
CA ARG A 171 59.96 2.21 -10.95
C ARG A 171 61.47 2.28 -11.19
N THR A 172 62.01 3.50 -11.27
CA THR A 172 63.45 3.71 -11.39
C THR A 172 64.18 3.11 -10.18
N LEU A 173 63.70 3.40 -8.96
CA LEU A 173 64.29 2.91 -7.72
C LEU A 173 64.18 1.38 -7.56
N VAL A 174 63.05 0.79 -7.96
CA VAL A 174 62.83 -0.67 -7.91
C VAL A 174 63.85 -1.40 -8.78
N ASN A 175 64.21 -0.82 -9.94
CA ASN A 175 65.25 -1.37 -10.81
C ASN A 175 66.66 -1.15 -10.21
N GLU A 176 66.92 0.00 -9.58
CA GLU A 176 68.21 0.31 -8.92
C GLU A 176 68.48 -0.57 -7.69
N PHE A 177 67.47 -0.86 -6.88
CA PHE A 177 67.64 -1.65 -5.65
C PHE A 177 67.83 -3.14 -5.90
N GLY A 178 67.46 -3.66 -7.08
CA GLY A 178 67.85 -5.00 -7.53
C GLY A 178 67.58 -6.08 -6.47
N ASN A 179 68.64 -6.81 -6.11
CA ASN A 179 68.63 -7.94 -5.18
C ASN A 179 68.25 -7.59 -3.73
N ALA A 180 68.25 -6.30 -3.35
CA ALA A 180 67.84 -5.84 -2.03
C ALA A 180 66.33 -6.04 -1.79
N LEU A 181 65.54 -6.02 -2.86
CA LEU A 181 64.10 -6.23 -2.81
C LEU A 181 63.75 -7.71 -2.64
N GLN A 182 62.67 -7.97 -1.91
CA GLN A 182 62.06 -9.29 -1.87
C GLN A 182 61.31 -9.58 -3.18
N GLU A 183 60.58 -8.58 -3.68
CA GLU A 183 59.83 -8.62 -4.93
C GLU A 183 59.99 -7.30 -5.68
N HIS A 184 60.10 -7.35 -7.00
CA HIS A 184 60.24 -6.15 -7.87
C HIS A 184 58.89 -5.50 -8.17
N ILE A 185 58.13 -5.19 -7.12
CA ILE A 185 56.82 -4.58 -7.22
C ILE A 185 56.74 -3.31 -6.39
N ILE A 186 55.88 -2.40 -6.83
CA ILE A 186 55.44 -1.26 -6.03
C ILE A 186 54.17 -1.70 -5.32
N THR A 187 54.10 -1.54 -3.99
CA THR A 187 52.91 -1.89 -3.21
C THR A 187 52.48 -0.72 -2.33
N ILE A 188 51.31 -0.83 -1.71
CA ILE A 188 50.76 0.20 -0.82
C ILE A 188 50.70 -0.36 0.60
N ARG A 189 51.17 0.40 1.58
CA ARG A 189 51.03 0.14 3.02
C ARG A 189 50.62 1.41 3.73
N ASN A 190 49.60 1.35 4.59
CA ASN A 190 49.08 2.52 5.31
C ASN A 190 48.80 3.72 4.38
N ASP A 191 48.23 3.45 3.20
CA ASP A 191 47.99 4.42 2.11
C ASP A 191 49.23 5.13 1.54
N ARG A 192 50.42 4.54 1.72
CA ARG A 192 51.69 5.02 1.17
C ARG A 192 52.24 4.04 0.16
N TYR A 193 52.77 4.54 -0.94
CA TYR A 193 53.51 3.69 -1.86
C TYR A 193 54.88 3.35 -1.28
N VAL A 194 55.19 2.06 -1.23
CA VAL A 194 56.38 1.48 -0.60
C VAL A 194 56.95 0.36 -1.47
N VAL A 195 58.19 -0.02 -1.19
CA VAL A 195 58.89 -1.15 -1.82
C VAL A 195 59.16 -2.24 -0.78
N PRO A 196 58.95 -3.54 -1.12
CA PRO A 196 59.21 -4.65 -0.22
C PRO A 196 60.71 -5.01 -0.22
N VAL A 197 61.40 -4.74 0.89
CA VAL A 197 62.85 -4.96 1.05
C VAL A 197 63.09 -6.19 1.92
N LYS A 198 64.10 -7.00 1.58
CA LYS A 198 64.53 -8.13 2.43
C LYS A 198 65.00 -7.59 3.78
N ALA A 199 64.58 -8.20 4.89
CA ALA A 199 64.92 -7.72 6.23
C ALA A 199 66.44 -7.59 6.45
N GLU A 200 67.22 -8.53 5.91
CA GLU A 200 68.69 -8.51 5.90
C GLU A 200 69.31 -7.35 5.10
N ASN A 201 68.60 -6.85 4.08
CA ASN A 201 69.06 -5.75 3.21
C ASN A 201 68.40 -4.41 3.55
N ARG A 202 67.72 -4.29 4.70
CA ARG A 202 67.06 -3.05 5.15
C ARG A 202 67.99 -1.83 5.13
N GLY A 203 69.28 -2.01 5.43
CA GLY A 203 70.26 -0.93 5.43
C GLY A 203 70.62 -0.37 4.05
N GLN A 204 70.34 -1.12 2.97
CA GLN A 204 70.66 -0.71 1.60
C GLN A 204 69.61 0.28 1.02
N VAL A 205 68.37 0.22 1.51
CA VAL A 205 67.29 1.12 1.10
C VAL A 205 67.04 2.12 2.23
N ARG A 206 67.61 3.33 2.11
CA ARG A 206 67.34 4.40 3.07
C ARG A 206 65.90 4.88 2.93
N GLY A 207 65.10 4.72 3.98
CA GLY A 207 63.70 5.10 3.97
C GLY A 207 62.99 4.88 5.30
N ILE A 208 61.70 5.19 5.31
CA ILE A 208 60.81 5.03 6.47
C ILE A 208 60.14 3.67 6.38
N VAL A 209 60.15 2.90 7.47
CA VAL A 209 59.44 1.62 7.54
C VAL A 209 57.99 1.87 7.88
N HIS A 210 57.08 1.37 7.04
CA HIS A 210 55.63 1.50 7.26
C HIS A 210 55.01 0.22 7.82
N ASP A 211 55.58 -0.94 7.48
CA ASP A 211 55.03 -2.23 7.86
C ASP A 211 56.09 -3.34 7.76
N GLN A 212 55.82 -4.51 8.35
CA GLN A 212 56.67 -5.70 8.28
C GLN A 212 55.81 -6.95 8.09
N SER A 213 56.31 -7.92 7.31
CA SER A 213 55.61 -9.21 7.14
C SER A 213 55.48 -9.97 8.46
N SER A 214 54.46 -10.83 8.57
CA SER A 214 54.24 -11.69 9.75
C SER A 214 55.43 -12.60 10.07
N SER A 215 56.15 -13.05 9.04
CA SER A 215 57.40 -13.83 9.16
C SER A 215 58.62 -12.99 9.51
N GLY A 216 58.51 -11.66 9.52
CA GLY A 216 59.62 -10.73 9.71
C GLY A 216 60.57 -10.58 8.51
N ALA A 217 60.47 -11.45 7.50
CA ALA A 217 61.41 -11.56 6.39
C ALA A 217 61.38 -10.36 5.41
N THR A 218 60.25 -9.65 5.30
CA THR A 218 60.09 -8.50 4.41
C THR A 218 59.72 -7.25 5.19
N VAL A 219 60.42 -6.16 4.90
CA VAL A 219 60.20 -4.84 5.48
C VAL A 219 59.69 -3.92 4.37
N PHE A 220 58.54 -3.28 4.58
CA PHE A 220 57.95 -2.37 3.58
C PHE A 220 58.46 -0.95 3.82
N ILE A 221 59.32 -0.48 2.92
CA ILE A 221 60.06 0.78 3.08
C ILE A 221 59.55 1.81 2.07
N GLU A 222 59.26 3.02 2.54
CA GLU A 222 59.12 4.23 1.72
C GLU A 222 60.52 4.86 1.54
N PRO A 223 61.13 4.79 0.34
CA PRO A 223 62.46 5.36 0.12
C PRO A 223 62.47 6.88 0.39
N MET A 224 63.54 7.38 1.01
CA MET A 224 63.63 8.80 1.43
C MET A 224 63.39 9.78 0.26
N VAL A 225 63.81 9.39 -0.95
CA VAL A 225 63.69 10.18 -2.18
C VAL A 225 62.25 10.36 -2.70
N VAL A 226 61.29 9.56 -2.21
CA VAL A 226 59.88 9.66 -2.61
C VAL A 226 58.96 10.10 -1.47
N VAL A 227 59.48 10.32 -0.26
CA VAL A 227 58.69 10.75 0.91
C VAL A 227 57.90 12.02 0.62
N GLU A 228 58.52 13.03 0.02
CA GLU A 228 57.85 14.27 -0.36
C GLU A 228 56.78 14.07 -1.44
N LEU A 229 57.01 13.17 -2.40
CA LEU A 229 56.03 12.86 -3.45
C LEU A 229 54.80 12.15 -2.88
N ASN A 230 55.01 11.18 -1.98
CA ASN A 230 53.93 10.52 -1.24
C ASN A 230 53.17 11.50 -0.34
N ASN A 231 53.87 12.36 0.41
CA ASN A 231 53.25 13.40 1.24
C ASN A 231 52.36 14.32 0.39
N ARG A 232 52.86 14.79 -0.75
CA ARG A 232 52.09 15.66 -1.66
C ARG A 232 50.87 14.94 -2.25
N LEU A 233 51.01 13.69 -2.68
CA LEU A 233 49.89 12.90 -3.18
C LEU A 233 48.83 12.71 -2.09
N ARG A 234 49.24 12.37 -0.86
CA ARG A 234 48.33 12.20 0.27
C ARG A 234 47.61 13.49 0.63
N GLN A 235 48.31 14.62 0.62
CA GLN A 235 47.73 15.94 0.85
C GLN A 235 46.64 16.25 -0.19
N LEU A 236 46.93 16.04 -1.48
CA LEU A 236 45.96 16.25 -2.56
C LEU A 236 44.73 15.33 -2.42
N GLN A 237 44.91 14.07 -2.01
CA GLN A 237 43.80 13.15 -1.75
C GLN A 237 42.94 13.57 -0.54
N ILE A 238 43.54 14.19 0.48
CA ILE A 238 42.79 14.77 1.61
C ILE A 238 41.97 15.96 1.13
N GLU A 239 42.59 16.87 0.36
CA GLU A 239 41.92 18.04 -0.23
C GLU A 239 40.77 17.62 -1.16
N GLU A 240 40.94 16.56 -1.95
CA GLU A 240 39.88 15.98 -2.78
C GLU A 240 38.70 15.51 -1.94
N ARG A 241 38.94 14.74 -0.86
CA ARG A 241 37.86 14.27 0.01
C ARG A 241 37.10 15.42 0.67
N GLN A 242 37.81 16.46 1.11
CA GLN A 242 37.20 17.66 1.69
C GLN A 242 36.35 18.41 0.66
N GLU A 243 36.83 18.53 -0.58
CA GLU A 243 36.07 19.16 -1.66
C GLU A 243 34.82 18.34 -2.03
N ILE A 244 34.92 17.01 -2.06
CA ILE A 244 33.77 16.12 -2.24
C ILE A 244 32.73 16.33 -1.12
N GLU A 245 33.15 16.35 0.14
CA GLU A 245 32.23 16.57 1.27
C GLU A 245 31.56 17.95 1.17
N ARG A 246 32.32 18.99 0.77
CA ARG A 246 31.78 20.34 0.55
C ARG A 246 30.72 20.35 -0.56
N ILE A 247 30.99 19.69 -1.69
CA ILE A 247 30.05 19.56 -2.81
C ILE A 247 28.76 18.88 -2.36
N LEU A 248 28.87 17.74 -1.68
CA LEU A 248 27.71 16.99 -1.19
C LEU A 248 26.88 17.82 -0.21
N ARG A 249 27.54 18.56 0.71
CA ARG A 249 26.87 19.45 1.66
C ARG A 249 26.08 20.56 0.95
N VAL A 250 26.68 21.21 -0.04
CA VAL A 250 26.01 22.27 -0.81
C VAL A 250 24.79 21.73 -1.54
N LEU A 251 24.93 20.61 -2.25
CA LEU A 251 23.82 19.99 -2.96
C LEU A 251 22.71 19.50 -2.00
N SER A 252 23.09 18.97 -0.84
CA SER A 252 22.13 18.57 0.19
C SER A 252 21.34 19.77 0.73
N LEU A 253 21.99 20.91 0.90
CA LEU A 253 21.32 22.15 1.33
C LEU A 253 20.34 22.67 0.24
N GLU A 254 20.76 22.64 -1.03
CA GLU A 254 19.87 22.97 -2.17
C GLU A 254 18.61 22.08 -2.17
N ILE A 255 18.76 20.77 -1.97
CA ILE A 255 17.64 19.83 -1.84
C ILE A 255 16.79 20.14 -0.59
N GLY A 256 17.42 20.49 0.52
CA GLY A 256 16.74 20.87 1.77
C GLY A 256 15.85 22.10 1.62
N HIS A 257 16.24 23.08 0.80
CA HIS A 257 15.41 24.25 0.49
C HIS A 257 14.16 23.92 -0.36
N GLU A 258 14.20 22.84 -1.12
CA GLU A 258 13.10 22.35 -1.96
C GLU A 258 12.34 21.17 -1.31
N ALA A 259 12.62 20.87 -0.04
CA ALA A 259 12.11 19.67 0.63
C ALA A 259 10.59 19.56 0.63
N GLU A 260 9.86 20.65 0.88
CA GLU A 260 8.39 20.62 0.89
C GLU A 260 7.81 20.30 -0.49
N ALA A 261 8.38 20.84 -1.56
CA ALA A 261 7.92 20.56 -2.92
C ALA A 261 8.25 19.14 -3.37
N LEU A 262 9.45 18.64 -3.02
CA LEU A 262 9.83 17.25 -3.29
C LEU A 262 8.99 16.26 -2.48
N LYS A 263 8.62 16.63 -1.24
CA LYS A 263 7.71 15.84 -0.41
C LYS A 263 6.32 15.77 -1.03
N ALA A 264 5.76 16.90 -1.46
CA ALA A 264 4.49 16.93 -2.18
C ALA A 264 4.54 16.08 -3.46
N ALA A 265 5.66 16.09 -4.19
CA ALA A 265 5.84 15.21 -5.34
C ALA A 265 5.81 13.71 -4.94
N VAL A 266 6.43 13.31 -3.84
CA VAL A 266 6.36 11.92 -3.33
C VAL A 266 4.92 11.54 -2.97
N GLU A 267 4.19 12.43 -2.31
CA GLU A 267 2.80 12.19 -1.89
C GLU A 267 1.87 12.02 -3.10
N LEU A 268 1.99 12.90 -4.10
CA LEU A 268 1.18 12.80 -5.33
C LEU A 268 1.58 11.61 -6.22
N LEU A 269 2.88 11.26 -6.27
CA LEU A 269 3.32 10.02 -6.92
C LEU A 269 2.74 8.79 -6.20
N ALA A 270 2.69 8.81 -4.88
CA ALA A 270 2.11 7.72 -4.10
C ALA A 270 0.59 7.62 -4.31
N GLU A 271 -0.13 8.74 -4.42
CA GLU A 271 -1.56 8.78 -4.74
C GLU A 271 -1.84 8.25 -6.16
N PHE A 272 -1.05 8.68 -7.15
CA PHE A 272 -1.12 8.14 -8.51
C PHE A 272 -0.91 6.63 -8.54
N ASP A 273 0.13 6.13 -7.88
CA ASP A 273 0.46 4.71 -7.82
C ASP A 273 -0.59 3.91 -7.02
N LEU A 274 -1.21 4.49 -6.00
CA LEU A 274 -2.36 3.90 -5.29
C LEU A 274 -3.51 3.61 -6.27
N HIS A 275 -3.82 4.53 -7.17
CA HIS A 275 -4.88 4.34 -8.15
C HIS A 275 -4.53 3.27 -9.18
N LEU A 276 -3.27 3.24 -9.65
CA LEU A 276 -2.77 2.16 -10.50
C LEU A 276 -2.81 0.80 -9.79
N ALA A 277 -2.43 0.73 -8.51
CA ALA A 277 -2.46 -0.51 -7.73
C ALA A 277 -3.88 -1.06 -7.58
N LYS A 278 -4.87 -0.19 -7.30
CA LYS A 278 -6.30 -0.58 -7.29
C LYS A 278 -6.75 -1.11 -8.64
N ALA A 279 -6.37 -0.45 -9.74
CA ALA A 279 -6.73 -0.88 -11.09
C ALA A 279 -6.07 -2.21 -11.49
N ARG A 280 -4.78 -2.40 -11.19
CA ARG A 280 -4.05 -3.67 -11.41
C ARG A 280 -4.68 -4.81 -10.63
N TYR A 281 -5.02 -4.57 -9.36
CA TYR A 281 -5.75 -5.53 -8.54
C TYR A 281 -7.13 -5.87 -9.12
N GLY A 282 -7.85 -4.86 -9.61
CA GLY A 282 -9.13 -5.03 -10.29
C GLY A 282 -9.01 -5.96 -11.51
N ARG A 283 -8.02 -5.72 -12.38
CA ARG A 283 -7.73 -6.59 -13.54
C ARG A 283 -7.40 -8.02 -13.13
N MET A 284 -6.52 -8.19 -12.15
CA MET A 284 -6.13 -9.51 -11.65
C MET A 284 -7.34 -10.32 -11.16
N THR A 285 -8.35 -9.65 -10.61
CA THR A 285 -9.54 -10.27 -10.03
C THR A 285 -10.76 -10.30 -10.96
N GLY A 286 -10.64 -9.76 -12.18
CA GLY A 286 -11.78 -9.61 -13.09
C GLY A 286 -12.87 -8.70 -12.53
N SER A 287 -12.45 -7.62 -11.85
CA SER A 287 -13.35 -6.67 -11.20
C SER A 287 -13.81 -5.55 -12.12
N THR A 288 -15.03 -5.05 -11.87
CA THR A 288 -15.65 -3.94 -12.61
C THR A 288 -16.09 -2.82 -11.65
N GLU A 289 -16.35 -1.64 -12.21
CA GLU A 289 -16.87 -0.50 -11.44
C GLU A 289 -18.34 -0.74 -11.03
N PRO A 290 -18.66 -0.74 -9.72
CA PRO A 290 -20.05 -0.80 -9.29
C PRO A 290 -20.72 0.57 -9.33
N ARG A 291 -22.03 0.59 -9.57
CA ARG A 291 -22.87 1.77 -9.35
C ARG A 291 -23.06 1.99 -7.85
N LEU A 292 -22.92 3.23 -7.39
CA LEU A 292 -23.11 3.59 -5.98
C LEU A 292 -24.42 4.34 -5.72
N ASN A 293 -25.11 3.92 -4.65
CA ASN A 293 -26.32 4.57 -4.14
C ASN A 293 -26.26 4.80 -2.61
N ASP A 294 -27.19 5.57 -2.08
CA ASP A 294 -27.42 5.82 -0.64
C ASP A 294 -28.78 5.28 -0.16
N ALA A 295 -29.45 4.48 -0.98
CA ALA A 295 -30.80 3.98 -0.74
C ALA A 295 -30.83 2.56 -0.14
N GLY A 296 -29.67 2.03 0.30
CA GLY A 296 -29.55 0.69 0.86
C GLY A 296 -29.70 -0.44 -0.15
N ARG A 297 -29.72 -0.16 -1.46
CA ARG A 297 -29.82 -1.18 -2.50
C ARG A 297 -28.49 -1.86 -2.77
N ILE A 298 -28.50 -3.18 -2.84
CA ILE A 298 -27.37 -4.01 -3.26
C ILE A 298 -27.87 -4.93 -4.36
N ASN A 299 -27.24 -4.90 -5.53
CA ASN A 299 -27.56 -5.77 -6.64
C ASN A 299 -26.25 -6.24 -7.29
N LEU A 300 -25.83 -7.45 -6.97
CA LEU A 300 -24.59 -8.06 -7.42
C LEU A 300 -24.90 -9.09 -8.50
N HIS A 301 -24.31 -8.91 -9.67
CA HIS A 301 -24.41 -9.85 -10.79
C HIS A 301 -23.14 -10.69 -10.85
N ASP A 302 -23.31 -12.02 -10.73
CA ASP A 302 -22.22 -13.00 -10.79
C ASP A 302 -20.96 -12.63 -9.99
N ALA A 303 -21.17 -12.13 -8.77
CA ALA A 303 -20.13 -11.72 -7.85
C ALA A 303 -19.32 -12.90 -7.32
N ARG A 304 -18.02 -12.69 -7.13
CA ARG A 304 -17.07 -13.70 -6.64
C ARG A 304 -16.40 -13.21 -5.38
N HIS A 305 -16.17 -14.11 -4.43
CA HIS A 305 -15.40 -13.76 -3.24
C HIS A 305 -13.90 -13.68 -3.58
N PRO A 306 -13.23 -12.52 -3.47
CA PRO A 306 -11.86 -12.30 -3.97
C PRO A 306 -10.76 -13.08 -3.23
N LEU A 307 -11.05 -13.62 -2.04
CA LEU A 307 -10.11 -14.46 -1.28
C LEU A 307 -10.23 -15.96 -1.59
N LEU A 308 -11.27 -16.41 -2.29
CA LEU A 308 -11.40 -17.82 -2.67
C LEU A 308 -10.41 -18.16 -3.79
N THR A 309 -9.84 -19.36 -3.72
CA THR A 309 -8.87 -19.85 -4.71
C THR A 309 -9.48 -20.94 -5.59
N GLY A 310 -8.92 -21.14 -6.78
CA GLY A 310 -9.39 -22.16 -7.73
C GLY A 310 -10.64 -21.73 -8.50
N LYS A 311 -11.48 -22.69 -8.89
CA LYS A 311 -12.72 -22.43 -9.65
C LYS A 311 -13.80 -21.91 -8.71
N VAL A 312 -13.87 -20.60 -8.55
CA VAL A 312 -14.92 -19.93 -7.76
C VAL A 312 -16.21 -19.88 -8.57
N VAL A 313 -17.31 -20.36 -7.98
CA VAL A 313 -18.65 -20.23 -8.57
C VAL A 313 -19.23 -18.88 -8.18
N PRO A 314 -19.65 -18.05 -9.15
CA PRO A 314 -20.20 -16.73 -8.85
C PRO A 314 -21.59 -16.80 -8.20
N ILE A 315 -21.94 -15.76 -7.45
CA ILE A 315 -23.25 -15.59 -6.80
C ILE A 315 -23.94 -14.35 -7.35
N SER A 316 -25.24 -14.45 -7.62
CA SER A 316 -26.08 -13.28 -7.88
C SER A 316 -26.92 -12.98 -6.64
N PHE A 317 -26.93 -11.72 -6.19
CA PHE A 317 -27.58 -11.30 -4.95
C PHE A 317 -28.29 -9.97 -5.17
N HIS A 318 -29.53 -9.82 -4.69
CA HIS A 318 -30.22 -8.53 -4.71
C HIS A 318 -30.94 -8.26 -3.39
N LEU A 319 -30.91 -7.00 -2.96
CA LEU A 319 -31.56 -6.45 -1.79
C LEU A 319 -31.95 -5.00 -2.08
N GLY A 320 -33.14 -4.61 -1.66
CA GLY A 320 -33.68 -3.27 -1.80
C GLY A 320 -34.92 -3.21 -2.68
N GLY A 321 -35.65 -2.10 -2.62
CA GLY A 321 -36.96 -1.96 -3.26
C GLY A 321 -38.07 -2.50 -2.35
N GLU A 322 -38.61 -3.67 -2.67
CA GLU A 322 -39.74 -4.28 -1.93
C GLU A 322 -39.32 -4.91 -0.60
N PHE A 323 -38.04 -5.24 -0.45
CA PHE A 323 -37.49 -5.84 0.76
C PHE A 323 -36.10 -5.30 1.08
N PHE A 324 -35.78 -5.21 2.36
CA PHE A 324 -34.50 -4.73 2.87
C PHE A 324 -33.86 -5.74 3.85
N MET A 325 -34.51 -6.88 4.04
CA MET A 325 -34.01 -7.99 4.84
C MET A 325 -34.03 -9.28 4.03
N VAL A 326 -32.89 -9.98 3.99
CA VAL A 326 -32.76 -11.30 3.36
C VAL A 326 -32.39 -12.34 4.41
N VAL A 327 -33.17 -13.41 4.51
CA VAL A 327 -32.89 -14.57 5.38
C VAL A 327 -32.46 -15.74 4.52
N ILE A 328 -31.17 -16.08 4.57
CA ILE A 328 -30.56 -17.17 3.81
C ILE A 328 -30.64 -18.47 4.60
N THR A 329 -31.23 -19.50 4.00
CA THR A 329 -31.40 -20.82 4.60
C THR A 329 -30.77 -21.93 3.76
N GLY A 330 -30.41 -23.04 4.40
CA GLY A 330 -29.76 -24.18 3.74
C GLY A 330 -28.73 -24.86 4.63
N PRO A 331 -28.15 -25.99 4.20
CA PRO A 331 -27.08 -26.67 4.94
C PRO A 331 -25.85 -25.75 5.09
N ASN A 332 -25.10 -25.89 6.19
CA ASN A 332 -23.92 -25.04 6.47
C ASN A 332 -22.84 -25.17 5.39
N THR A 333 -22.71 -26.37 4.81
CA THR A 333 -21.81 -26.66 3.67
C THR A 333 -22.27 -26.06 2.34
N GLY A 334 -23.41 -25.37 2.29
CA GLY A 334 -23.99 -24.78 1.07
C GLY A 334 -23.42 -23.40 0.67
N GLY A 335 -22.55 -22.80 1.49
CA GLY A 335 -21.91 -21.52 1.17
C GLY A 335 -22.65 -20.26 1.66
N LYS A 336 -23.52 -20.37 2.69
CA LYS A 336 -24.23 -19.23 3.29
C LYS A 336 -23.28 -18.15 3.81
N THR A 337 -22.29 -18.56 4.62
CA THR A 337 -21.25 -17.67 5.16
C THR A 337 -20.44 -16.99 4.06
N VAL A 338 -20.13 -17.74 2.98
CA VAL A 338 -19.41 -17.19 1.83
C VAL A 338 -20.25 -16.12 1.12
N ALA A 339 -21.54 -16.36 0.91
CA ALA A 339 -22.43 -15.36 0.32
C ALA A 339 -22.51 -14.09 1.20
N LEU A 340 -22.68 -14.27 2.51
CA LEU A 340 -22.74 -13.17 3.48
C LEU A 340 -21.45 -12.33 3.48
N LYS A 341 -20.29 -12.99 3.56
CA LYS A 341 -18.98 -12.33 3.49
C LYS A 341 -18.77 -11.64 2.14
N THR A 342 -19.22 -12.23 1.03
CA THR A 342 -19.11 -11.62 -0.30
C THR A 342 -19.86 -10.30 -0.33
N VAL A 343 -21.12 -10.26 0.10
CA VAL A 343 -21.92 -9.01 0.14
C VAL A 343 -21.22 -7.93 0.98
N GLY A 344 -20.79 -8.28 2.20
CA GLY A 344 -20.13 -7.33 3.09
C GLY A 344 -18.78 -6.84 2.57
N LEU A 345 -17.92 -7.75 2.10
CA LEU A 345 -16.59 -7.41 1.63
C LEU A 345 -16.63 -6.55 0.36
N LEU A 346 -17.49 -6.90 -0.61
CA LEU A 346 -17.65 -6.10 -1.83
C LEU A 346 -18.21 -4.70 -1.52
N THR A 347 -19.05 -4.58 -0.50
CA THR A 347 -19.51 -3.29 0.01
C THR A 347 -18.34 -2.44 0.55
N LEU A 348 -17.49 -3.01 1.40
CA LEU A 348 -16.31 -2.31 1.92
C LEU A 348 -15.30 -1.95 0.82
N MET A 349 -15.09 -2.85 -0.15
CA MET A 349 -14.22 -2.61 -1.31
C MET A 349 -14.72 -1.41 -2.14
N ALA A 350 -16.01 -1.39 -2.48
CA ALA A 350 -16.61 -0.29 -3.23
C ALA A 350 -16.52 1.04 -2.46
N GLN A 351 -16.78 1.04 -1.15
CA GLN A 351 -16.63 2.21 -0.27
C GLN A 351 -15.18 2.68 -0.09
N ALA A 352 -14.19 1.81 -0.34
CA ALA A 352 -12.78 2.19 -0.40
C ALA A 352 -12.36 2.67 -1.80
N GLY A 353 -13.25 2.57 -2.79
CA GLY A 353 -12.99 2.95 -4.18
C GLY A 353 -12.30 1.87 -5.00
N LEU A 354 -12.40 0.60 -4.60
CA LEU A 354 -11.96 -0.52 -5.43
C LEU A 354 -13.09 -0.93 -6.36
N HIS A 355 -12.74 -1.29 -7.60
CA HIS A 355 -13.61 -2.12 -8.42
C HIS A 355 -13.86 -3.46 -7.72
N ILE A 356 -15.02 -4.06 -7.97
CA ILE A 356 -15.45 -5.30 -7.29
C ILE A 356 -15.51 -6.46 -8.28
N PRO A 357 -15.15 -7.70 -7.88
CA PRO A 357 -15.23 -8.90 -8.72
C PRO A 357 -16.69 -9.33 -8.93
N ALA A 358 -17.40 -8.57 -9.74
CA ALA A 358 -18.77 -8.78 -10.17
C ALA A 358 -18.92 -8.28 -11.61
N GLU A 359 -19.97 -8.73 -12.29
CA GLU A 359 -20.29 -8.27 -13.64
C GLU A 359 -20.70 -6.79 -13.67
N GLU A 360 -20.60 -6.20 -14.85
CA GLU A 360 -21.00 -4.82 -15.10
C GLU A 360 -22.44 -4.53 -14.63
N PHE A 361 -22.71 -3.26 -14.30
CA PHE A 361 -24.00 -2.78 -13.81
C PHE A 361 -24.39 -3.25 -12.41
N SER A 362 -23.54 -4.03 -11.72
CA SER A 362 -23.70 -4.30 -10.29
C SER A 362 -23.82 -2.98 -9.51
N GLU A 363 -24.67 -2.96 -8.49
CA GLU A 363 -24.98 -1.81 -7.64
C GLU A 363 -24.69 -2.14 -6.17
N VAL A 364 -24.10 -1.19 -5.45
CA VAL A 364 -23.80 -1.29 -4.02
C VAL A 364 -24.17 0.01 -3.33
N ALA A 365 -24.77 -0.08 -2.15
CA ALA A 365 -25.06 1.08 -1.32
C ALA A 365 -23.86 1.47 -0.46
N VAL A 366 -23.67 2.76 -0.25
CA VAL A 366 -22.71 3.31 0.71
C VAL A 366 -23.40 3.43 2.07
N PHE A 367 -22.89 2.69 3.04
CA PHE A 367 -23.37 2.65 4.42
C PHE A 367 -22.44 3.45 5.34
N GLU A 368 -23.03 4.04 6.38
CA GLU A 368 -22.30 4.70 7.46
C GLU A 368 -21.54 3.68 8.32
N ASP A 369 -22.23 2.57 8.60
CA ASP A 369 -21.66 1.43 9.31
C ASP A 369 -22.06 0.11 8.66
N VAL A 370 -21.08 -0.80 8.63
CA VAL A 370 -21.26 -2.20 8.28
C VAL A 370 -20.96 -3.03 9.53
N PHE A 371 -21.96 -3.74 10.02
CA PHE A 371 -21.83 -4.66 11.14
C PHE A 371 -21.79 -6.09 10.63
N ALA A 372 -20.79 -6.84 11.09
CA ALA A 372 -20.68 -8.27 10.84
C ALA A 372 -20.52 -9.03 12.15
N ASP A 373 -21.32 -10.07 12.30
CA ASP A 373 -21.17 -11.14 13.29
C ASP A 373 -21.13 -12.47 12.53
N ILE A 374 -19.92 -12.98 12.29
CA ILE A 374 -19.62 -14.14 11.42
C ILE A 374 -18.51 -14.94 12.11
N GLY A 375 -18.73 -16.23 12.40
CA GLY A 375 -17.76 -17.06 13.15
C GLY A 375 -17.94 -18.57 12.95
N ASP A 376 -16.89 -19.34 13.27
CA ASP A 376 -16.86 -20.81 13.16
C ASP A 376 -17.25 -21.48 14.49
N GLU A 377 -18.39 -22.19 14.54
CA GLU A 377 -18.89 -22.89 15.75
C GLU A 377 -18.27 -24.29 16.01
N GLN A 378 -17.04 -24.58 15.60
CA GLN A 378 -16.55 -25.98 15.54
C GLN A 378 -15.74 -26.52 16.75
N SER A 379 -15.86 -25.97 17.97
CA SER A 379 -15.27 -26.61 19.16
C SER A 379 -16.19 -26.63 20.38
N ILE A 380 -16.45 -27.84 20.90
CA ILE A 380 -17.38 -28.15 22.00
C ILE A 380 -16.91 -27.57 23.36
N GLU A 381 -15.61 -27.39 23.58
CA GLU A 381 -15.07 -26.70 24.77
C GLU A 381 -15.16 -25.16 24.68
N GLN A 382 -15.42 -24.62 23.48
CA GLN A 382 -15.58 -23.17 23.21
C GLN A 382 -17.05 -22.72 23.12
N SER A 383 -18.04 -23.63 23.13
CA SER A 383 -19.43 -23.32 22.78
C SER A 383 -20.12 -22.28 23.68
N LEU A 384 -19.84 -22.26 24.99
CA LEU A 384 -20.40 -21.23 25.90
C LEU A 384 -19.74 -19.85 25.69
N SER A 385 -18.43 -19.81 25.42
CA SER A 385 -17.73 -18.55 25.17
C SER A 385 -18.07 -17.98 23.81
N THR A 386 -18.31 -18.83 22.80
CA THR A 386 -18.72 -18.44 21.45
C THR A 386 -20.13 -17.85 21.45
N PHE A 387 -21.13 -18.52 22.04
CA PHE A 387 -22.50 -17.99 22.13
C PHE A 387 -22.55 -16.63 22.86
N SER A 388 -21.89 -16.53 24.02
CA SER A 388 -21.82 -15.27 24.79
C SER A 388 -21.13 -14.14 24.00
N SER A 389 -20.10 -14.47 23.21
CA SER A 389 -19.42 -13.50 22.36
C SER A 389 -20.30 -13.01 21.20
N HIS A 390 -21.03 -13.90 20.53
CA HIS A 390 -22.02 -13.55 19.50
C HIS A 390 -23.13 -12.68 20.07
N LEU A 391 -23.66 -13.04 21.24
CA LEU A 391 -24.74 -12.28 21.85
C LEU A 391 -24.27 -10.90 22.33
N SER A 392 -23.06 -10.82 22.90
CA SER A 392 -22.42 -9.54 23.25
C SER A 392 -22.21 -8.66 22.02
N ARG A 393 -21.83 -9.27 20.89
CA ARG A 393 -21.65 -8.60 19.60
C ARG A 393 -22.96 -8.08 19.05
N ILE A 394 -24.01 -8.88 19.07
CA ILE A 394 -25.35 -8.45 18.66
C ILE A 394 -25.82 -7.29 19.54
N ILE A 395 -25.66 -7.36 20.86
CA ILE A 395 -26.02 -6.25 21.76
C ILE A 395 -25.26 -4.95 21.40
N GLU A 396 -23.95 -5.05 21.10
CA GLU A 396 -23.14 -3.91 20.62
C GLU A 396 -23.72 -3.30 19.34
N ILE A 397 -24.12 -4.14 18.37
CA ILE A 397 -24.76 -3.72 17.11
C ILE A 397 -26.09 -3.02 17.38
N LEU A 398 -26.98 -3.64 18.15
CA LEU A 398 -28.31 -3.09 18.43
C LEU A 398 -28.24 -1.75 19.16
N ARG A 399 -27.35 -1.62 20.15
CA ARG A 399 -27.13 -0.34 20.87
C ARG A 399 -26.58 0.75 19.94
N SER A 400 -25.68 0.39 19.01
CA SER A 400 -25.13 1.34 18.04
C SER A 400 -26.22 1.89 17.11
N ILE A 401 -27.13 1.02 16.66
CA ILE A 401 -28.29 1.40 15.84
C ILE A 401 -29.25 2.32 16.61
N GLU A 402 -29.47 2.08 17.90
CA GLU A 402 -30.32 2.96 18.73
C GLU A 402 -29.70 4.34 18.95
N ALA A 403 -28.40 4.41 19.28
CA ALA A 403 -27.70 5.67 19.47
C ALA A 403 -27.65 6.53 18.20
N ALA A 404 -27.51 5.91 17.03
CA ALA A 404 -27.56 6.60 15.74
C ALA A 404 -28.93 7.23 15.46
N LYS A 405 -30.01 6.67 16.03
CA LYS A 405 -31.37 7.21 15.89
C LYS A 405 -31.63 8.39 16.81
N GLU A 406 -31.12 8.33 18.04
CA GLU A 406 -31.29 9.40 19.05
C GLU A 406 -30.52 10.67 18.69
N SER A 407 -29.36 10.53 18.05
CA SER A 407 -28.55 11.67 17.55
C SER A 407 -29.18 12.37 16.34
N GLY A 408 -30.11 11.72 15.63
CA GLY A 408 -30.85 12.25 14.49
C GLY A 408 -32.15 12.99 14.85
N THR A 409 -32.56 13.02 16.12
CA THR A 409 -33.74 13.78 16.57
C THR A 409 -33.37 15.24 16.85
N PRO A 410 -33.94 16.23 16.14
CA PRO A 410 -33.69 17.64 16.45
C PRO A 410 -34.28 17.99 17.83
N ASP A 411 -33.45 18.58 18.68
CA ASP A 411 -33.84 19.20 19.95
C ASP A 411 -35.03 20.15 19.72
N ILE A 412 -36.02 20.12 20.60
CA ILE A 412 -37.31 20.84 20.53
C ILE A 412 -37.13 22.37 20.46
N ARG A 413 -35.89 22.88 20.61
CA ARG A 413 -35.52 24.29 20.45
C ARG A 413 -35.20 24.71 19.00
N GLY A 414 -35.16 23.80 18.03
CA GLY A 414 -34.80 24.08 16.63
C GLY A 414 -35.93 24.54 15.69
N ARG A 415 -37.17 24.73 16.17
CA ARG A 415 -38.26 25.24 15.33
C ARG A 415 -38.17 26.75 15.14
N LEU A 416 -37.26 27.21 14.28
CA LEU A 416 -37.32 28.57 13.71
C LEU A 416 -36.51 28.76 12.41
N SER A 417 -36.02 27.70 11.76
CA SER A 417 -35.30 27.81 10.47
C SER A 417 -35.90 27.00 9.31
N GLU A 418 -37.09 26.41 9.45
CA GLU A 418 -37.71 25.53 8.43
C GLU A 418 -38.29 26.24 7.19
N THR A 419 -37.87 27.46 6.85
CA THR A 419 -38.47 28.18 5.69
C THR A 419 -37.54 28.38 4.50
N LEU A 420 -36.27 27.94 4.53
CA LEU A 420 -35.35 28.18 3.40
C LEU A 420 -34.32 27.05 3.19
N ALA A 421 -34.77 25.81 3.01
CA ALA A 421 -34.03 24.78 2.26
C ALA A 421 -34.95 23.59 2.00
N GLY A 422 -35.20 23.27 0.72
CA GLY A 422 -35.98 22.10 0.35
C GLY A 422 -35.28 20.79 0.74
N LYS A 423 -36.04 19.89 1.35
CA LYS A 423 -35.80 18.44 1.49
C LYS A 423 -34.57 18.02 2.33
N ASN A 424 -34.68 18.13 3.65
CA ASN A 424 -34.08 17.13 4.55
C ASN A 424 -35.19 16.19 5.01
N ALA A 425 -35.51 15.19 4.18
CA ALA A 425 -36.23 14.01 4.67
C ALA A 425 -35.35 13.38 5.77
N HIS A 426 -35.95 13.03 6.91
CA HIS A 426 -35.27 12.31 7.99
C HIS A 426 -34.42 11.17 7.43
N GLN A 427 -33.10 11.35 7.40
CA GLN A 427 -32.17 10.33 6.92
C GLN A 427 -32.17 9.22 7.97
N GLN A 428 -32.85 8.12 7.67
CA GLN A 428 -32.71 6.92 8.50
C GLN A 428 -31.24 6.48 8.49
N PRO A 429 -30.71 6.01 9.63
CA PRO A 429 -29.31 5.59 9.71
C PRO A 429 -29.04 4.49 8.66
N ARG A 430 -28.05 4.73 7.79
CA ARG A 430 -27.72 3.83 6.67
C ARG A 430 -26.74 2.77 7.16
N VAL A 431 -27.30 1.69 7.70
CA VAL A 431 -26.53 0.61 8.32
C VAL A 431 -26.79 -0.71 7.60
N LEU A 432 -25.72 -1.46 7.32
CA LEU A 432 -25.77 -2.85 6.86
C LEU A 432 -25.45 -3.79 8.03
N VAL A 433 -26.34 -4.73 8.31
CA VAL A 433 -26.14 -5.75 9.35
C VAL A 433 -26.05 -7.13 8.71
N LEU A 434 -24.95 -7.84 8.98
CA LEU A 434 -24.64 -9.18 8.49
C LEU A 434 -24.56 -10.14 9.69
N LEU A 435 -25.49 -11.10 9.78
CA LEU A 435 -25.59 -12.05 10.89
C LEU A 435 -25.45 -13.47 10.34
N ASP A 436 -24.46 -14.22 10.79
CA ASP A 436 -24.31 -15.63 10.45
C ASP A 436 -24.89 -16.52 11.55
N GLU A 437 -25.58 -17.59 11.16
CA GLU A 437 -26.16 -18.62 12.02
C GLU A 437 -26.95 -18.06 13.23
N LEU A 438 -27.81 -17.08 12.97
CA LEU A 438 -28.51 -16.34 14.02
C LEU A 438 -29.34 -17.29 14.92
N GLY A 439 -29.04 -17.24 16.23
CA GLY A 439 -29.69 -18.04 17.27
C GLY A 439 -29.06 -19.41 17.52
N ALA A 440 -27.98 -19.77 16.84
CA ALA A 440 -27.24 -21.02 17.06
C ALA A 440 -26.58 -21.09 18.45
N GLY A 441 -26.10 -22.28 18.85
CA GLY A 441 -25.38 -22.49 20.11
C GLY A 441 -26.24 -22.60 21.39
N THR A 442 -27.58 -22.61 21.28
CA THR A 442 -28.51 -22.81 22.42
C THR A 442 -29.66 -23.78 22.06
N ASP A 443 -30.60 -24.00 22.98
CA ASP A 443 -31.82 -24.77 22.73
C ASP A 443 -32.54 -24.26 21.46
N PRO A 444 -32.93 -25.13 20.50
CA PRO A 444 -33.52 -24.69 19.24
C PRO A 444 -34.74 -23.79 19.39
N SER A 445 -35.57 -24.00 20.42
CA SER A 445 -36.77 -23.18 20.65
C SER A 445 -36.40 -21.80 21.17
N GLU A 446 -35.44 -21.71 22.08
CA GLU A 446 -34.91 -20.45 22.63
C GLU A 446 -34.14 -19.66 21.56
N GLY A 447 -33.27 -20.33 20.82
CA GLY A 447 -32.46 -19.74 19.75
C GLY A 447 -33.31 -19.16 18.62
N SER A 448 -34.34 -19.90 18.20
CA SER A 448 -35.31 -19.45 17.20
C SER A 448 -36.13 -18.25 17.69
N ALA A 449 -36.59 -18.26 18.94
CA ALA A 449 -37.31 -17.13 19.53
C ALA A 449 -36.43 -15.87 19.64
N LEU A 450 -35.18 -16.02 20.07
CA LEU A 450 -34.21 -14.93 20.16
C LEU A 450 -33.89 -14.34 18.78
N ALA A 451 -33.59 -15.20 17.80
CA ALA A 451 -33.30 -14.77 16.43
C ALA A 451 -34.49 -14.02 15.82
N ARG A 452 -35.72 -14.50 16.04
CA ARG A 452 -36.94 -13.81 15.60
C ARG A 452 -37.08 -12.44 16.26
N ALA A 453 -36.81 -12.32 17.56
CA ALA A 453 -36.87 -11.03 18.27
C ALA A 453 -35.85 -10.02 17.70
N ILE A 454 -34.62 -10.47 17.43
CA ILE A 454 -33.56 -9.65 16.83
C ILE A 454 -33.95 -9.20 15.41
N LEU A 455 -34.41 -10.12 14.55
CA LEU A 455 -34.85 -9.75 13.20
C LEU A 455 -36.06 -8.83 13.22
N THR A 456 -37.01 -9.03 14.13
CA THR A 456 -38.17 -8.13 14.29
C THR A 456 -37.72 -6.72 14.68
N PHE A 457 -36.77 -6.61 15.62
CA PHE A 457 -36.20 -5.32 16.02
C PHE A 457 -35.57 -4.57 14.84
N LEU A 458 -34.78 -5.26 14.01
CA LEU A 458 -34.13 -4.69 12.83
C LEU A 458 -35.15 -4.33 11.74
N LEU A 459 -36.17 -5.17 11.56
CA LEU A 459 -37.27 -5.00 10.61
C LEU A 459 -38.07 -3.73 10.92
N GLU A 460 -38.53 -3.58 12.17
CA GLU A 460 -39.29 -2.40 12.63
C GLU A 460 -38.51 -1.08 12.43
N ARG A 461 -37.18 -1.16 12.46
CA ARG A 461 -36.27 -0.02 12.29
C ARG A 461 -35.81 0.17 10.85
N HIS A 462 -36.28 -0.66 9.91
CA HIS A 462 -35.91 -0.59 8.48
C HIS A 462 -34.40 -0.72 8.22
N VAL A 463 -33.71 -1.51 9.05
CA VAL A 463 -32.26 -1.73 8.91
C VAL A 463 -31.97 -2.72 7.80
N THR A 464 -31.07 -2.37 6.90
CA THR A 464 -30.64 -3.27 5.81
C THR A 464 -29.92 -4.48 6.42
N THR A 465 -30.49 -5.67 6.22
CA THR A 465 -30.06 -6.87 6.96
C THR A 465 -29.91 -8.07 6.04
N VAL A 466 -28.80 -8.80 6.17
CA VAL A 466 -28.64 -10.14 5.61
C VAL A 466 -28.32 -11.08 6.75
N ALA A 467 -29.17 -12.08 6.96
CA ALA A 467 -29.02 -13.04 8.03
C ALA A 467 -28.98 -14.46 7.46
N THR A 468 -28.19 -15.34 8.05
CA THR A 468 -28.24 -16.77 7.75
C THR A 468 -28.80 -17.54 8.94
N THR A 469 -29.50 -18.64 8.68
CA THR A 469 -30.04 -19.50 9.75
C THR A 469 -30.25 -20.93 9.29
N HIS A 470 -30.31 -21.84 10.26
CA HIS A 470 -30.73 -23.23 10.09
C HIS A 470 -32.14 -23.51 10.62
N TYR A 471 -32.76 -22.55 11.32
CA TYR A 471 -34.10 -22.71 11.91
C TYR A 471 -35.21 -22.59 10.87
N SER A 472 -36.18 -23.50 10.92
CA SER A 472 -37.29 -23.53 9.97
C SER A 472 -38.36 -22.49 10.28
N GLU A 473 -38.50 -22.08 11.55
CA GLU A 473 -39.42 -21.05 12.00
C GLU A 473 -39.07 -19.68 11.40
N LEU A 474 -37.77 -19.40 11.18
CA LEU A 474 -37.33 -18.16 10.53
C LEU A 474 -37.64 -18.15 9.04
N LYS A 475 -37.79 -19.32 8.39
CA LYS A 475 -38.31 -19.41 7.02
C LYS A 475 -39.76 -18.96 6.96
N ALA A 476 -40.58 -19.38 7.92
CA ALA A 476 -41.98 -18.97 8.01
C ALA A 476 -42.07 -17.46 8.26
N PHE A 477 -41.27 -16.93 9.20
CA PHE A 477 -41.16 -15.49 9.45
C PHE A 477 -40.87 -14.69 8.17
N ALA A 478 -39.84 -15.09 7.41
CA ALA A 478 -39.45 -14.39 6.18
C ALA A 478 -40.47 -14.53 5.04
N HIS A 479 -41.41 -15.47 5.12
CA HIS A 479 -42.52 -15.59 4.17
C HIS A 479 -43.72 -14.72 4.53
N GLU A 480 -43.97 -14.54 5.84
CA GLU A 480 -45.14 -13.82 6.35
C GLU A 480 -44.91 -12.31 6.49
N GLN A 481 -43.67 -11.87 6.69
CA GLN A 481 -43.37 -10.47 6.99
C GLN A 481 -43.08 -9.63 5.74
N PRO A 482 -43.83 -8.55 5.48
CA PRO A 482 -43.48 -7.58 4.46
C PRO A 482 -42.09 -6.99 4.70
N GLY A 483 -41.32 -6.79 3.64
CA GLY A 483 -39.96 -6.24 3.73
C GLY A 483 -38.86 -7.28 3.99
N VAL A 484 -39.23 -8.55 4.19
CA VAL A 484 -38.32 -9.70 4.36
C VAL A 484 -38.48 -10.66 3.18
N VAL A 485 -37.38 -11.25 2.73
CA VAL A 485 -37.41 -12.33 1.73
C VAL A 485 -36.57 -13.52 2.16
N ASN A 486 -37.03 -14.72 1.84
CA ASN A 486 -36.24 -15.93 1.95
C ASN A 486 -35.26 -16.04 0.80
N ALA A 487 -34.06 -16.51 1.09
CA ALA A 487 -33.12 -17.00 0.09
C ALA A 487 -32.62 -18.39 0.47
N SER A 488 -32.14 -19.12 -0.53
CA SER A 488 -31.56 -20.44 -0.32
C SER A 488 -30.31 -20.66 -1.13
N VAL A 489 -29.39 -21.43 -0.56
CA VAL A 489 -28.21 -21.90 -1.27
C VAL A 489 -28.45 -23.32 -1.77
N GLU A 490 -28.14 -23.55 -3.04
CA GLU A 490 -28.25 -24.87 -3.65
C GLU A 490 -27.07 -25.77 -3.24
N PHE A 491 -27.37 -27.06 -3.10
CA PHE A 491 -26.40 -28.10 -2.73
C PHE A 491 -26.62 -29.30 -3.63
N ASP A 492 -25.55 -29.77 -4.27
CA ASP A 492 -25.60 -30.95 -5.11
C ASP A 492 -25.48 -32.20 -4.24
N ILE A 493 -26.57 -32.98 -4.20
CA ILE A 493 -26.70 -34.17 -3.38
C ILE A 493 -25.87 -35.33 -3.95
N GLU A 494 -25.61 -35.35 -5.26
CA GLU A 494 -24.85 -36.42 -5.92
C GLU A 494 -23.35 -36.25 -5.69
N THR A 495 -22.85 -35.01 -5.79
CA THR A 495 -21.43 -34.70 -5.58
C THR A 495 -21.09 -34.32 -4.14
N LEU A 496 -22.11 -34.16 -3.27
CA LEU A 496 -21.99 -33.64 -1.91
C LEU A 496 -21.23 -32.31 -1.84
N SER A 497 -21.39 -31.47 -2.85
CA SER A 497 -20.68 -30.21 -2.97
C SER A 497 -21.62 -29.01 -3.03
N PRO A 498 -21.24 -27.86 -2.45
CA PRO A 498 -21.98 -26.62 -2.63
C PRO A 498 -21.97 -26.24 -4.10
N THR A 499 -23.14 -25.90 -4.65
CA THR A 499 -23.20 -25.29 -5.99
C THR A 499 -22.96 -23.78 -5.92
N TYR A 500 -22.98 -23.20 -4.71
CA TYR A 500 -22.90 -21.76 -4.42
C TYR A 500 -23.94 -20.91 -5.17
N ARG A 501 -24.97 -21.52 -5.76
CA ARG A 501 -26.07 -20.78 -6.40
C ARG A 501 -27.02 -20.31 -5.32
N LEU A 502 -27.18 -18.99 -5.23
CA LEU A 502 -28.16 -18.35 -4.36
C LEU A 502 -29.46 -18.10 -5.13
N SER A 503 -30.57 -18.62 -4.60
CA SER A 503 -31.91 -18.39 -5.13
C SER A 503 -32.71 -17.54 -4.14
N ILE A 504 -32.99 -16.28 -4.51
CA ILE A 504 -33.79 -15.34 -3.72
C ILE A 504 -35.27 -15.51 -4.07
N GLY A 505 -36.14 -15.48 -3.05
CA GLY A 505 -37.58 -15.72 -3.15
C GLY A 505 -38.00 -17.19 -3.00
N LEU A 506 -37.04 -18.13 -2.95
CA LEU A 506 -37.31 -19.56 -2.79
C LEU A 506 -36.75 -20.09 -1.46
N PRO A 507 -37.58 -20.73 -0.61
CA PRO A 507 -37.10 -21.37 0.61
C PRO A 507 -36.30 -22.63 0.30
N GLY A 508 -35.17 -22.82 0.99
CA GLY A 508 -34.30 -23.99 0.79
C GLY A 508 -34.89 -25.25 1.43
N ARG A 509 -34.67 -26.42 0.82
CA ARG A 509 -35.02 -27.72 1.43
C ARG A 509 -34.07 -28.02 2.60
N SER A 510 -34.61 -28.31 3.79
CA SER A 510 -33.81 -28.73 4.94
C SER A 510 -33.36 -30.18 4.72
N ASN A 511 -32.09 -30.42 4.43
CA ASN A 511 -31.52 -31.76 4.19
C ASN A 511 -30.78 -32.31 5.44
N ALA A 512 -31.28 -32.03 6.64
CA ALA A 512 -30.81 -32.71 7.84
C ALA A 512 -31.49 -34.10 7.89
N ARG A 513 -30.70 -35.16 7.70
CA ARG A 513 -31.08 -36.52 8.08
C ARG A 513 -30.09 -37.03 9.10
#